data_AF-A0A9D6NRH7-F1
#
_entry.id   AF-A0A9D6NRH7-F1
#
_cell.length_a   1.000
_cell.length_b   1.000
_cell.length_c   1.000
_cell.angle_alpha   90.00
_cell.angle_beta   90.00
_cell.angle_gamma   90.00
#
_symmetry.space_group_name_H-M   'P 1'
#
loop_
_entity.id
_entity.type
_entity.pdbx_description
1 polymer ?
#
loop_
_entity_poly.entity_id
_entity_poly.type
_entity_poly.pdbx_seq_one_letter_code
_entity_poly.pdbx_strand_id
1 'polypeptide(L)'
;MSKSITFEIQDEIYELLQQVAVQTGRTTEEVVLEWLLRYSPKPRPPLSEEESRAAMERLLRHAGAANSGDPHSADNERIDADLAHEYGNTHEEE
;
A
#
# COMPACT_ATOMS: atom_id res chain seq x y z
N MET A 1 28.54 -22.23 3.41
CA MET A 1 28.14 -21.72 2.08
C MET A 1 27.62 -20.30 2.27
N SER A 2 28.42 -19.26 1.98
CA SER A 2 27.95 -17.87 2.00
C SER A 2 27.32 -17.53 0.64
N LYS A 3 26.17 -16.85 0.65
CA LYS A 3 25.53 -16.31 -0.56
C LYS A 3 25.58 -14.78 -0.48
N SER A 4 26.01 -14.12 -1.55
CA SER A 4 25.98 -12.66 -1.68
C SER A 4 24.74 -12.23 -2.45
N ILE A 5 24.16 -11.09 -2.06
CA ILE A 5 23.06 -10.43 -2.76
C ILE A 5 23.49 -8.99 -3.04
N THR A 6 23.35 -8.55 -4.29
CA THR A 6 23.72 -7.19 -4.73
C THR A 6 22.47 -6.44 -5.15
N PHE A 7 22.31 -5.22 -4.66
CA PHE A 7 21.22 -4.32 -5.05
C PHE A 7 21.81 -2.96 -5.44
N GLU A 8 21.23 -2.36 -6.46
CA GLU A 8 21.45 -0.94 -6.78
C GLU A 8 20.37 -0.13 -6.05
N ILE A 9 20.80 0.76 -5.18
CA ILE A 9 19.93 1.68 -4.43
C ILE A 9 20.48 3.10 -4.57
N GLN A 10 19.61 4.08 -4.36
CA GLN A 10 20.02 5.48 -4.33
C GLN A 10 20.90 5.76 -3.11
N ASP A 11 21.87 6.67 -3.26
CA ASP A 11 22.86 7.00 -2.23
C ASP A 11 22.18 7.48 -0.94
N GLU A 12 21.11 8.27 -1.05
CA GLU A 12 20.36 8.78 0.11
C GLU A 12 19.75 7.65 0.96
N ILE A 13 19.30 6.58 0.31
CA ILE A 13 18.76 5.40 0.99
C ILE A 13 19.88 4.62 1.68
N TYR A 14 21.05 4.54 1.04
CA TYR A 14 22.21 3.88 1.63
C TYR A 14 22.71 4.62 2.88
N GLU A 15 22.77 5.94 2.84
CA GLU A 15 23.13 6.77 4.01
C GLU A 15 22.14 6.59 5.17
N LEU A 16 20.84 6.55 4.88
CA LEU A 16 19.82 6.28 5.90
C LEU A 16 20.01 4.90 6.55
N LEU A 17 20.31 3.87 5.75
CA LEU A 17 20.56 2.52 6.26
C LEU A 17 21.81 2.48 7.16
N GLN A 18 22.87 3.21 6.80
CA GLN A 18 24.06 3.35 7.65
C GLN A 18 23.74 4.04 8.98
N GLN A 19 22.95 5.11 8.96
CA GLN A 19 22.55 5.81 10.19
C GLN A 19 21.74 4.89 11.12
N VAL A 20 20.80 4.13 10.57
CA VAL A 20 20.01 3.14 11.33
C VAL A 20 20.89 2.05 11.90
N ALA A 21 21.88 1.57 11.15
CA ALA A 21 22.85 0.57 11.62
C ALA A 21 23.64 1.08 12.84
N VAL A 22 24.14 2.32 12.77
CA VAL A 22 24.85 2.97 13.89
C VAL A 22 23.94 3.14 15.11
N GLN A 23 22.71 3.61 14.92
CA GLN A 23 21.75 3.82 16.02
C GLN A 23 21.33 2.51 16.70
N THR A 24 21.26 1.41 15.95
CA THR A 24 20.83 0.10 16.45
C THR A 24 22.00 -0.79 16.89
N GLY A 25 23.25 -0.35 16.71
CA GLY A 25 24.44 -1.13 17.01
C GLY A 25 24.60 -2.37 16.14
N ARG A 26 24.01 -2.35 14.93
CA ARG A 26 23.99 -3.45 13.95
C ARG A 26 24.86 -3.12 12.76
N THR A 27 25.12 -4.10 11.91
CA THR A 27 25.79 -3.81 10.62
C THR A 27 24.76 -3.36 9.57
N THR A 28 25.21 -2.60 8.57
CA THR A 28 24.36 -2.14 7.47
C THR A 28 23.73 -3.33 6.73
N GLU A 29 24.44 -4.44 6.60
CA GLU A 29 23.94 -5.67 5.97
C GLU A 29 22.77 -6.29 6.74
N GLU A 30 22.82 -6.30 8.07
CA GLU A 30 21.73 -6.82 8.92
C GLU A 30 20.46 -5.97 8.79
N VAL A 31 20.63 -4.64 8.75
CA VAL A 31 19.52 -3.70 8.55
C VAL A 31 18.91 -3.86 7.15
N VAL A 32 19.74 -3.99 6.12
CA VAL A 32 19.29 -4.24 4.75
C VAL A 32 18.56 -5.57 4.63
N LEU A 33 19.08 -6.64 5.24
CA LEU A 33 18.43 -7.95 5.26
C LEU A 33 17.08 -7.91 5.95
N GLU A 34 16.97 -7.25 7.11
CA GLU A 34 15.70 -7.07 7.81
C GLU A 34 14.70 -6.30 6.94
N TRP A 35 15.15 -5.20 6.32
CA TRP A 35 14.31 -4.40 5.46
C TRP A 35 13.80 -5.21 4.25
N LEU A 36 14.67 -5.97 3.60
CA LEU A 36 14.30 -6.86 2.49
C LEU A 36 13.30 -7.93 2.94
N LEU A 37 13.50 -8.57 4.08
CA LEU A 37 12.57 -9.60 4.57
C LEU A 37 11.20 -9.02 4.93
N ARG A 38 11.16 -7.80 5.45
CA ARG A 38 9.94 -7.18 5.97
C ARG A 38 9.14 -6.42 4.92
N TYR A 39 9.84 -5.70 4.04
CA TYR A 39 9.24 -4.74 3.11
C TYR A 39 9.45 -5.10 1.64
N SER A 40 10.20 -6.17 1.31
CA SER A 40 10.22 -6.62 -0.07
C SER A 40 8.79 -6.92 -0.54
N PRO A 41 8.45 -6.56 -1.79
CA PRO A 41 7.16 -6.91 -2.36
C PRO A 41 6.99 -8.42 -2.27
N LYS A 42 6.07 -8.86 -1.39
CA LYS A 42 5.72 -10.27 -1.34
C LYS A 42 5.08 -10.61 -2.68
N PRO A 43 5.59 -11.61 -3.43
CA PRO A 43 4.93 -12.03 -4.65
C PRO A 43 3.50 -12.39 -4.29
N ARG A 44 2.54 -11.79 -4.99
CA ARG A 44 1.13 -12.17 -4.79
C ARG A 44 1.04 -13.67 -5.09
N PRO A 45 0.37 -14.46 -4.23
CA PRO A 45 0.17 -15.86 -4.52
C PRO A 45 -0.52 -15.98 -5.89
N PRO A 46 -0.07 -16.89 -6.76
CA PRO A 46 -0.73 -17.09 -8.04
C PRO A 46 -2.18 -17.54 -7.76
N LEU A 47 -3.13 -16.80 -8.31
CA LEU A 47 -4.54 -17.19 -8.24
C LEU A 47 -4.78 -18.33 -9.23
N SER A 48 -5.58 -19.31 -8.83
CA SER A 48 -6.19 -20.24 -9.76
C SER A 48 -7.13 -19.49 -10.73
N GLU A 49 -7.44 -20.11 -11.87
CA GLU A 49 -8.39 -19.53 -12.85
C GLU A 49 -9.76 -19.28 -12.21
N GLU A 50 -10.20 -20.16 -11.31
CA GLU A 50 -11.47 -20.03 -10.61
C GLU A 50 -11.46 -18.85 -9.64
N GLU A 51 -10.40 -18.69 -8.84
CA GLU A 51 -10.26 -17.55 -7.92
C GLU A 51 -10.16 -16.22 -8.67
N SER A 52 -9.44 -16.20 -9.79
CA SER A 52 -9.32 -15.03 -10.67
C SER A 52 -10.69 -14.62 -11.24
N ARG A 53 -11.46 -15.58 -11.76
CA ARG A 53 -12.82 -15.34 -12.25
C ARG A 53 -13.75 -14.84 -11.14
N ALA A 54 -13.73 -15.49 -9.97
CA ALA A 54 -14.55 -15.07 -8.84
C ALA A 54 -14.15 -13.68 -8.31
N ALA A 55 -12.87 -13.30 -8.37
CA ALA A 55 -12.42 -11.95 -8.05
C ALA A 55 -12.93 -10.93 -9.08
N MET A 56 -12.86 -11.25 -10.37
CA MET A 56 -13.36 -10.39 -11.44
C MET A 56 -14.88 -10.20 -11.37
N GLU A 57 -15.65 -11.26 -11.11
CA GLU A 57 -17.10 -11.17 -10.93
C GLU A 57 -17.48 -10.30 -9.73
N ARG A 58 -16.76 -10.41 -8.60
CA ARG A 58 -16.95 -9.53 -7.44
C ARG A 58 -16.65 -8.07 -7.76
N LEU A 59 -15.55 -7.82 -8.47
CA LEU A 59 -15.15 -6.48 -8.89
C LEU A 59 -16.19 -5.83 -9.81
N LEU A 60 -16.67 -6.58 -10.80
CA LEU A 60 -17.55 -6.06 -11.85
C LEU A 60 -19.04 -6.04 -11.46
N ARG A 61 -19.42 -6.67 -10.34
CA ARG A 61 -20.81 -6.74 -9.87
C ARG A 61 -21.51 -5.37 -9.84
N HIS A 62 -20.79 -4.31 -9.54
CA HIS A 62 -21.33 -2.95 -9.40
C HIS A 62 -20.83 -1.99 -10.50
N ALA A 63 -20.10 -2.49 -11.50
CA ALA A 63 -19.59 -1.66 -12.58
C ALA A 63 -20.77 -1.09 -13.39
N GLY A 64 -20.85 0.24 -13.48
CA GLY A 64 -21.94 0.93 -14.16
C GLY A 64 -23.30 0.90 -13.44
N ALA A 65 -23.35 0.42 -12.19
CA ALA A 65 -24.60 0.39 -11.41
C ALA A 65 -25.04 1.77 -10.92
N ALA A 66 -24.11 2.72 -10.81
CA ALA A 66 -24.38 4.10 -10.40
C ALA A 66 -24.17 5.07 -11.57
N ASN A 67 -25.15 5.94 -11.79
CA ASN A 67 -25.06 7.08 -12.69
C ASN A 67 -25.64 8.31 -11.98
N SER A 68 -24.76 9.23 -11.58
CA SER A 68 -25.08 10.48 -10.90
C SER A 68 -25.56 11.59 -11.85
N GLY A 69 -25.27 11.46 -13.15
CA GLY A 69 -25.39 12.57 -14.12
C GLY A 69 -24.35 13.69 -13.93
N ASP A 70 -23.51 13.61 -12.90
CA ASP A 70 -22.45 14.58 -12.62
C ASP A 70 -21.10 14.06 -13.15
N PRO A 71 -20.46 14.76 -14.10
CA PRO A 71 -19.15 14.35 -14.65
C PRO A 71 -18.02 14.31 -13.61
N HIS A 72 -18.22 14.91 -12.44
CA HIS A 72 -17.26 14.96 -11.34
C HIS A 72 -17.64 14.05 -10.17
N SER A 73 -18.57 13.11 -10.34
CA SER A 73 -19.02 12.25 -9.23
C SER A 73 -17.98 11.25 -8.71
N ALA A 74 -16.81 11.17 -9.34
CA ALA A 74 -15.66 10.39 -8.88
C ALA A 74 -14.54 11.28 -8.33
N ASP A 75 -14.81 12.55 -8.09
CA ASP A 75 -13.87 13.49 -7.49
C ASP A 75 -13.79 13.24 -5.97
N ASN A 76 -12.64 12.72 -5.53
CA ASN A 76 -12.41 12.34 -4.14
C ASN A 76 -12.54 13.52 -3.17
N GLU A 77 -12.11 14.73 -3.55
CA GLU A 77 -12.18 15.90 -2.65
C GLU A 77 -13.63 16.31 -2.40
N ARG A 78 -14.48 16.21 -3.43
CA ARG A 78 -15.91 16.47 -3.32
C ARG A 78 -16.62 15.40 -2.49
N ILE A 79 -16.27 14.13 -2.71
CA ILE A 79 -16.78 13.02 -1.92
C ILE A 79 -16.43 13.22 -0.45
N ASP A 80 -15.17 13.53 -0.12
CA ASP A 80 -14.73 13.77 1.25
C ASP A 80 -15.47 14.96 1.89
N ALA A 81 -15.70 16.04 1.13
CA ALA A 81 -16.47 17.20 1.60
C ALA A 81 -17.95 16.87 1.86
N ASP A 82 -18.58 16.11 0.96
CA ASP A 82 -19.96 15.65 1.11
C ASP A 82 -20.10 14.73 2.34
N LEU A 83 -19.16 13.79 2.52
CA LEU A 83 -19.10 12.92 3.70
C LEU A 83 -18.91 13.72 4.99
N ALA A 84 -18.00 14.71 5.00
CA ALA A 84 -17.77 15.56 6.16
C ALA A 84 -18.98 16.44 6.49
N HIS A 85 -19.71 16.92 5.48
CA HIS A 85 -20.95 17.66 5.69
C HIS A 85 -22.07 16.77 6.26
N GLU A 86 -22.24 15.57 5.72
CA GLU A 86 -23.32 14.65 6.13
C GLU A 86 -23.05 13.99 7.48
N TYR A 87 -21.80 13.60 7.76
CA TYR A 87 -21.43 12.82 8.94
C TYR A 87 -20.49 13.53 9.93
N GLY A 88 -19.98 14.72 9.62
CA GLY A 88 -19.03 15.44 10.48
C GLY A 88 -19.65 16.11 11.71
N ASN A 89 -20.98 16.17 11.81
CA ASN A 89 -21.70 16.87 12.89
C ASN A 89 -22.53 15.96 13.82
N THR A 90 -22.33 14.64 13.82
CA THR A 90 -22.90 13.77 14.86
C THR A 90 -21.84 12.76 15.32
N HIS A 91 -21.52 12.79 16.62
CA HIS A 91 -20.89 11.75 17.49
C HIS A 91 -20.02 12.35 18.63
N GLU A 92 -20.31 13.56 19.12
CA GLU A 92 -19.81 14.04 20.43
C GLU A 92 -20.94 14.59 21.33
N GLU A 93 -22.10 13.94 21.40
CA GLU A 93 -23.04 14.12 22.53
C GLU A 93 -23.76 12.80 22.82
N GLU A 94 -23.10 11.89 23.54
CA GLU A 94 -23.72 10.98 24.53
C GLU A 94 -22.66 10.48 25.54
#